data_AF-A0AAP0JRC8-F1
#
_entry.id   AF-A0AAP0JRC8-F1
#
_cell.length_a   1.000
_cell.length_b   1.000
_cell.length_c   1.000
_cell.angle_alpha   90.00
_cell.angle_beta   90.00
_cell.angle_gamma   90.00
#
_symmetry.space_group_name_H-M   'P 1'
#
loop_
_entity.id
_entity.type
_entity.pdbx_description
1 polymer ?
#
loop_
_entity_poly.entity_id
_entity_poly.type
_entity_poly.pdbx_seq_one_letter_code
_entity_poly.pdbx_strand_id
1 'polypeptide(L)'
;MPLIKREAEKEEPQRPVQWIETTDGTLSLYKLELGRGRTKVKVVYDSRPVASRVVESFLNKFFPSGYPYSVNEGYLRYTQFRALQHFTSAALSVLSTQALLFAAGMRPTPAQATAVSWVLKDGMQHVGKLICSNLGSRMDSEPKSWRILADVLYDLGTGLEVLSPLCPHLFLEMAGLGNFAKGMAVVAARATRLPIYSSFAKEGNLSDLFAKGEAISTLFNVMGLGVGIKLASTICSSTKGKLVVGPLLSLVHIYSVVEEMRAAPVNTLNPQRTAMIVADFVKSGKIASPADLRYREDLLFPGRVIEDAGCVTIGKALHKVVKPSKFHELREMFPNEKFLLSLVSKGADMILEHNASGEDALRGWFIAACAADMEKSGSGPRETVVREAYLKMNDFFPAVLAELKRKGWHTDRFLDGTGNRFAC
;
A
#
# COMPACT_ATOMS: atom_id res chain seq x y z
N MET A 1 -20.58 -7.96 82.72
CA MET A 1 -19.39 -8.09 81.85
C MET A 1 -18.76 -9.45 82.06
N PRO A 2 -18.98 -10.38 81.11
CA PRO A 2 -17.96 -11.34 80.71
C PRO A 2 -17.76 -11.33 79.18
N LEU A 3 -16.49 -11.32 78.78
CA LEU A 3 -16.02 -11.38 77.41
C LEU A 3 -16.40 -12.72 76.76
N ILE A 4 -17.29 -12.70 75.77
CA ILE A 4 -17.52 -13.82 74.86
C ILE A 4 -16.37 -13.83 73.84
N LYS A 5 -15.49 -14.84 73.94
CA LYS A 5 -14.50 -15.17 72.92
C LYS A 5 -15.23 -15.43 71.59
N ARG A 6 -14.99 -14.60 70.58
CA ARG A 6 -15.23 -14.97 69.18
C ARG A 6 -14.15 -15.97 68.78
N GLU A 7 -14.56 -17.19 68.48
CA GLU A 7 -13.72 -18.19 67.81
C GLU A 7 -13.23 -17.61 66.48
N ALA A 8 -11.92 -17.65 66.26
CA ALA A 8 -11.34 -17.34 64.97
C ALA A 8 -11.73 -18.46 63.99
N GLU A 9 -12.54 -18.11 62.99
CA GLU A 9 -12.79 -18.96 61.82
C GLU A 9 -11.44 -19.36 61.22
N LYS A 10 -11.13 -20.66 61.25
CA LYS A 10 -10.06 -21.23 60.45
C LYS A 10 -10.46 -21.06 58.99
N GLU A 11 -9.82 -20.11 58.28
CA GLU A 11 -9.83 -20.08 56.82
C GLU A 11 -9.36 -21.46 56.31
N GLU A 12 -10.26 -22.19 55.66
CA GLU A 12 -9.90 -23.39 54.91
C GLU A 12 -8.84 -23.02 53.86
N PRO A 13 -7.80 -23.85 53.66
CA PRO A 13 -6.84 -23.61 52.58
C PRO A 13 -7.59 -23.68 51.24
N GLN A 14 -7.81 -22.51 50.62
CA GLN A 14 -8.43 -22.40 49.30
C GLN A 14 -7.67 -23.30 48.32
N ARG A 15 -8.37 -24.30 47.78
CA ARG A 15 -7.79 -25.26 46.83
C ARG A 15 -7.26 -24.49 45.61
N PRO A 16 -6.03 -24.80 45.12
CA PRO A 16 -5.53 -24.18 43.91
C PRO A 16 -6.47 -24.53 42.75
N VAL A 17 -7.10 -23.52 42.14
CA VAL A 17 -7.95 -23.70 40.96
C VAL A 17 -7.04 -24.04 39.80
N GLN A 18 -7.17 -25.27 39.30
CA GLN A 18 -6.51 -25.73 38.08
C GLN A 18 -7.57 -26.05 37.04
N TRP A 19 -7.34 -25.62 35.81
CA TRP A 19 -8.18 -26.02 34.67
C TRP A 19 -7.31 -26.32 33.45
N ILE A 20 -7.86 -27.13 32.56
CA ILE A 20 -7.22 -27.54 31.32
C ILE A 20 -7.99 -26.87 30.19
N GLU A 21 -7.30 -26.12 29.33
CA GLU A 21 -7.86 -25.65 28.07
C GLU A 21 -7.34 -26.52 26.95
N THR A 22 -8.26 -26.88 26.05
CA THR A 22 -7.93 -27.63 24.83
C THR A 22 -8.16 -26.71 23.65
N THR A 23 -7.07 -26.31 22.98
CA THR A 23 -7.12 -25.46 21.78
C THR A 23 -6.45 -26.19 20.64
N ASP A 24 -7.18 -26.48 19.56
CA ASP A 24 -6.69 -27.19 18.37
C ASP A 24 -5.93 -28.48 18.68
N GLY A 25 -6.49 -29.33 19.55
CA GLY A 25 -5.89 -30.62 19.94
C GLY A 25 -4.71 -30.51 20.92
N THR A 26 -4.42 -29.31 21.41
CA THR A 26 -3.34 -29.03 22.36
C THR A 26 -3.88 -28.90 23.77
N LEU A 27 -3.28 -29.60 24.74
CA LEU A 27 -3.60 -29.49 26.16
C LEU A 27 -2.68 -28.47 26.85
N SER A 28 -3.29 -27.44 27.45
CA SER A 28 -2.60 -26.47 28.32
C SER A 28 -3.18 -26.51 29.73
N LEU A 29 -2.34 -26.77 30.74
CA LEU A 29 -2.75 -26.79 32.15
C LEU A 29 -2.43 -25.45 32.80
N TYR A 30 -3.46 -24.78 33.32
CA TYR A 30 -3.34 -23.52 34.05
C TYR A 30 -3.51 -23.75 35.55
N LYS A 31 -2.73 -23.03 36.35
CA LYS A 31 -2.87 -22.98 37.81
C LYS A 31 -3.01 -21.54 38.25
N LEU A 32 -4.07 -21.26 38.99
CA LEU A 32 -4.29 -19.98 39.65
C LEU A 32 -3.53 -19.98 40.98
N GLU A 33 -2.57 -19.07 41.13
CA GLU A 33 -1.90 -18.80 42.40
C GLU A 33 -2.49 -17.51 42.99
N LEU A 34 -3.20 -17.63 44.11
CA LEU A 34 -3.64 -16.48 44.91
C LEU A 34 -2.52 -16.09 45.88
N GLY A 35 -1.82 -15.00 45.58
CA GLY A 35 -0.98 -14.29 46.55
C GLY A 35 -1.77 -13.13 47.18
N ARG A 36 -1.38 -12.69 48.39
CA ARG A 36 -1.98 -11.56 49.15
C ARG A 36 -2.17 -10.29 48.28
N GLY A 37 -3.28 -10.21 47.54
CA GLY A 37 -3.67 -9.08 46.68
C GLY A 37 -3.32 -9.17 45.19
N ARG A 38 -2.75 -10.27 44.66
CA ARG A 38 -2.52 -10.45 43.21
C ARG A 38 -2.83 -11.88 42.77
N THR A 39 -3.81 -12.05 41.89
CA THR A 39 -4.08 -13.29 41.15
C THR A 39 -3.11 -13.42 39.98
N LYS A 40 -2.31 -14.50 39.95
CA LYS A 40 -1.43 -14.81 38.83
C LYS A 40 -1.78 -16.18 38.25
N VAL A 41 -2.09 -16.23 36.97
CA VAL A 41 -2.30 -17.48 36.24
C VAL A 41 -0.95 -17.97 35.70
N LYS A 42 -0.56 -19.20 36.01
CA LYS A 42 0.68 -19.82 35.54
C LYS A 42 0.37 -21.04 34.68
N VAL A 43 1.00 -21.12 33.51
CA VAL A 43 0.99 -22.33 32.68
C VAL A 43 1.90 -23.37 33.33
N VAL A 44 1.34 -24.52 33.70
CA VAL A 44 2.03 -25.61 34.40
C VAL A 44 2.57 -26.64 33.42
N TYR A 45 1.81 -26.91 32.35
CA TYR A 45 2.18 -27.87 31.32
C TYR A 45 1.61 -27.43 29.99
N ASP A 46 2.45 -27.50 28.95
CA ASP A 46 2.11 -27.17 27.58
C ASP A 46 2.66 -28.29 26.69
N SER A 47 1.75 -29.04 26.08
CA SER A 47 2.07 -30.19 25.23
C SER A 47 2.65 -29.83 23.86
N ARG A 48 2.75 -28.52 23.53
CA ARG A 48 3.26 -28.06 22.24
C ARG A 48 4.77 -28.30 22.08
N PRO A 49 5.21 -28.76 20.89
CA PRO A 49 6.61 -28.69 20.48
C PRO A 49 7.22 -27.30 20.75
N VAL A 50 8.51 -27.24 21.08
CA VAL A 50 9.19 -25.96 21.33
C VAL A 50 9.09 -25.05 20.10
N ALA A 51 9.22 -25.62 18.90
CA ALA A 51 9.08 -24.88 17.65
C ALA A 51 7.71 -24.22 17.49
N SER A 52 6.61 -24.91 17.79
CA SER A 52 5.27 -24.32 17.67
C SER A 52 5.04 -23.24 18.72
N ARG A 53 5.56 -23.40 19.96
CA ARG A 53 5.51 -22.33 20.98
C ARG A 53 6.24 -21.07 20.55
N VAL A 54 7.42 -21.22 19.95
CA VAL A 54 8.21 -20.09 19.44
C VAL A 54 7.50 -19.43 18.25
N VAL A 55 6.99 -20.21 17.31
CA VAL A 55 6.22 -19.71 16.16
C VAL A 55 4.97 -18.97 16.63
N GLU A 56 4.20 -19.53 17.54
CA GLU A 56 2.99 -18.90 18.06
C GLU A 56 3.30 -17.64 18.87
N SER A 57 4.34 -17.64 19.69
CA SER A 57 4.80 -16.44 20.39
C SER A 57 5.21 -15.34 19.39
N PHE A 58 5.86 -15.72 18.29
CA PHE A 58 6.20 -14.80 17.22
C PHE A 58 4.96 -14.25 16.51
N LEU A 59 4.03 -15.13 16.12
CA LEU A 59 2.76 -14.74 15.49
C LEU A 59 1.95 -13.81 16.40
N ASN A 60 1.76 -14.17 17.67
CA ASN A 60 1.04 -13.34 18.65
C ASN A 60 1.70 -11.97 18.85
N LYS A 61 3.04 -11.91 18.79
CA LYS A 61 3.77 -10.65 18.96
C LYS A 61 3.70 -9.77 17.70
N PHE A 62 3.87 -10.34 16.51
CA PHE A 62 4.13 -9.60 15.27
C PHE A 62 3.02 -9.65 14.22
N PHE A 63 1.99 -10.47 14.40
CA PHE A 63 0.81 -10.51 13.54
C PHE A 63 -0.42 -9.94 14.27
N PRO A 64 -1.43 -9.47 13.52
CA PRO A 64 -2.68 -8.97 14.08
C PRO A 64 -3.41 -10.03 14.91
N SER A 65 -4.17 -9.55 15.89
CA SER A 65 -5.05 -10.35 16.73
C SER A 65 -6.07 -11.07 15.85
N GLY A 66 -6.24 -12.38 16.05
CA GLY A 66 -7.14 -13.21 15.22
C GLY A 66 -6.57 -13.60 13.86
N TYR A 67 -5.29 -13.33 13.57
CA TYR A 67 -4.63 -13.84 12.37
C TYR A 67 -4.71 -15.39 12.33
N PRO A 68 -5.00 -16.02 11.17
CA PRO A 68 -5.12 -15.41 9.83
C PRO A 68 -6.51 -14.88 9.46
N TYR A 69 -7.54 -15.08 10.30
CA TYR A 69 -8.94 -14.81 9.93
C TYR A 69 -9.33 -13.33 9.96
N SER A 70 -8.60 -12.53 10.74
CA SER A 70 -8.85 -11.10 10.95
C SER A 70 -8.31 -10.19 9.83
N VAL A 71 -7.64 -10.75 8.82
CA VAL A 71 -7.04 -9.99 7.71
C VAL A 71 -7.47 -10.53 6.35
N ASN A 72 -7.44 -9.67 5.33
CA ASN A 72 -7.64 -10.11 3.95
C ASN A 72 -6.44 -10.90 3.42
N GLU A 73 -6.70 -11.70 2.39
CA GLU A 73 -5.70 -12.55 1.74
C GLU A 73 -4.47 -11.79 1.27
N GLY A 74 -3.32 -12.45 1.30
CA GLY A 74 -2.04 -11.88 0.86
C GLY A 74 -1.23 -11.21 1.98
N TYR A 75 -1.81 -10.99 3.18
CA TYR A 75 -1.11 -10.31 4.28
C TYR A 75 0.20 -11.00 4.71
N LEU A 76 0.26 -12.34 4.69
CA LEU A 76 1.49 -13.07 4.99
C LEU A 76 2.60 -12.77 3.98
N ARG A 77 2.28 -12.90 2.69
CA ARG A 77 3.21 -12.65 1.58
C ARG A 77 3.69 -11.19 1.60
N TYR A 78 2.76 -10.27 1.82
CA TYR A 78 3.02 -8.85 2.04
C TYR A 78 4.03 -8.65 3.19
N THR A 79 3.81 -9.28 4.33
CA THR A 79 4.65 -9.13 5.53
C THR A 79 6.05 -9.74 5.34
N GLN A 80 6.16 -10.88 4.64
CA GLN A 80 7.44 -11.52 4.31
C GLN A 80 8.33 -10.62 3.46
N PHE A 81 7.77 -10.02 2.40
CA PHE A 81 8.54 -9.13 1.55
C PHE A 81 8.80 -7.78 2.18
N ARG A 82 7.88 -7.27 2.98
CA ARG A 82 8.13 -6.09 3.82
C ARG A 82 9.31 -6.30 4.77
N ALA A 83 9.41 -7.46 5.40
CA ALA A 83 10.54 -7.81 6.25
C ALA A 83 11.86 -7.78 5.45
N LEU A 84 11.89 -8.40 4.27
CA LEU A 84 13.07 -8.40 3.40
C LEU A 84 13.43 -6.99 2.90
N GLN A 85 12.43 -6.20 2.50
CA GLN A 85 12.57 -4.80 2.08
C GLN A 85 13.26 -3.98 3.18
N HIS A 86 12.70 -3.97 4.39
CA HIS A 86 13.25 -3.18 5.50
C HIS A 86 14.65 -3.65 5.90
N PHE A 87 14.91 -4.95 5.83
CA PHE A 87 16.25 -5.50 6.07
C PHE A 87 17.27 -5.00 5.04
N THR A 88 16.99 -5.10 3.74
CA THR A 88 17.94 -4.70 2.70
C THR A 88 18.10 -3.19 2.60
N SER A 89 17.01 -2.44 2.75
CA SER A 89 17.03 -0.97 2.78
C SER A 89 17.88 -0.45 3.95
N ALA A 90 17.73 -1.04 5.14
CA ALA A 90 18.55 -0.69 6.29
C ALA A 90 20.04 -0.99 6.06
N ALA A 91 20.37 -2.17 5.51
CA ALA A 91 21.76 -2.51 5.20
C ALA A 91 22.38 -1.53 4.18
N LEU A 92 21.62 -1.17 3.15
CA LEU A 92 22.02 -0.21 2.13
C LEU A 92 22.20 1.21 2.73
N SER A 93 21.34 1.60 3.68
CA SER A 93 21.44 2.90 4.38
C SER A 93 22.77 3.08 5.13
N VAL A 94 23.31 2.01 5.72
CA VAL A 94 24.62 2.05 6.40
C VAL A 94 25.75 2.35 5.41
N LEU A 95 25.72 1.73 4.23
CA LEU A 95 26.71 2.00 3.17
C LEU A 95 26.63 3.45 2.69
N SER A 96 25.41 3.97 2.55
CA SER A 96 25.12 5.37 2.23
C SER A 96 25.75 6.33 3.24
N THR A 97 25.49 6.11 4.53
CA THR A 97 26.03 6.95 5.61
C THR A 97 27.54 6.88 5.66
N GLN A 98 28.14 5.68 5.55
CA GLN A 98 29.59 5.53 5.51
C GLN A 98 30.22 6.30 4.34
N ALA A 99 29.63 6.20 3.14
CA ALA A 99 30.12 6.91 1.95
C ALA A 99 30.03 8.43 2.10
N LEU A 100 28.92 8.94 2.62
CA LEU A 100 28.75 10.37 2.90
C LEU A 100 29.78 10.90 3.88
N LEU A 101 30.01 10.20 4.99
CA LEU A 101 31.00 10.61 5.99
C LEU A 101 32.41 10.64 5.39
N PHE A 102 32.73 9.64 4.58
CA PHE A 102 34.01 9.58 3.89
C PHE A 102 34.16 10.73 2.89
N ALA A 103 33.18 10.96 2.02
CA ALA A 103 33.20 12.04 1.04
C ALA A 103 33.27 13.43 1.71
N ALA A 104 32.56 13.62 2.82
CA ALA A 104 32.62 14.85 3.60
C ALA A 104 34.03 15.08 4.19
N GLY A 105 34.68 14.02 4.68
CA GLY A 105 36.04 14.08 5.24
C GLY A 105 37.15 14.32 4.21
N MET A 106 36.89 14.08 2.92
CA MET A 106 37.85 14.33 1.83
C MET A 106 37.94 15.82 1.42
N ARG A 107 37.03 16.68 1.87
CA ARG A 107 37.00 18.09 1.48
C ARG A 107 37.90 18.92 2.38
N PRO A 108 38.87 19.69 1.83
CA PRO A 108 39.71 20.60 2.61
C PRO A 108 38.93 21.90 2.93
N THR A 109 37.74 21.77 3.51
CA THR A 109 36.86 22.90 3.83
C THR A 109 36.84 23.18 5.33
N PRO A 110 36.85 24.46 5.76
CA PRO A 110 36.69 24.81 7.17
C PRO A 110 35.43 24.17 7.77
N ALA A 111 35.47 23.82 9.05
CA ALA A 111 34.37 23.14 9.75
C ALA A 111 33.01 23.87 9.57
N GLN A 112 33.02 25.21 9.54
CA GLN A 112 31.84 26.03 9.30
C GLN A 112 31.24 25.80 7.89
N ALA A 113 32.06 25.80 6.84
CA ALA A 113 31.60 25.56 5.47
C ALA A 113 31.10 24.11 5.28
N THR A 114 31.73 23.15 5.96
CA THR A 114 31.25 21.77 6.03
C THR A 114 29.88 21.70 6.69
N ALA A 115 29.69 22.37 7.83
CA ALA A 115 28.39 22.43 8.52
C ALA A 115 27.29 23.05 7.65
N VAL A 116 27.57 24.15 6.94
CA VAL A 116 26.63 24.76 5.99
C VAL A 116 26.26 23.78 4.87
N SER A 117 27.24 23.04 4.33
CA SER A 117 26.97 22.00 3.32
C SER A 117 26.01 20.91 3.83
N TRP A 118 26.15 20.50 5.09
CA TRP A 118 25.26 19.52 5.72
C TRP A 118 23.84 20.06 5.88
N VAL A 119 23.70 21.31 6.35
CA VAL A 119 22.39 21.95 6.48
C VAL A 119 21.72 22.12 5.12
N LEU A 120 22.45 22.56 4.09
CA LEU A 120 21.90 22.71 2.74
C LEU A 120 21.47 21.35 2.16
N LYS A 121 22.31 20.32 2.31
CA LYS A 121 22.01 18.95 1.92
C LYS A 121 20.72 18.45 2.60
N ASP A 122 20.57 18.65 3.92
CA ASP A 122 19.38 18.21 4.66
C ASP A 122 18.15 19.07 4.35
N GLY A 123 18.33 20.36 4.05
CA GLY A 123 17.30 21.25 3.54
C GLY A 123 16.65 20.74 2.26
N MET A 124 17.42 20.14 1.35
CA MET A 124 16.89 19.56 0.10
C MET A 124 15.87 18.46 0.33
N GLN A 125 15.99 17.71 1.44
CA GLN A 125 14.98 16.70 1.81
C GLN A 125 13.62 17.35 2.08
N HIS A 126 13.58 18.54 2.67
CA HIS A 126 12.33 19.27 2.92
C HIS A 126 11.72 19.81 1.63
N VAL A 127 12.56 20.29 0.69
CA VAL A 127 12.10 20.71 -0.64
C VAL A 127 11.44 19.53 -1.37
N GLY A 128 12.07 18.35 -1.35
CA GLY A 128 11.48 17.14 -1.93
C GLY A 128 10.12 16.78 -1.32
N LYS A 129 9.98 16.91 0.01
CA LYS A 129 8.70 16.68 0.70
C LYS A 129 7.60 17.64 0.23
N LEU A 130 7.92 18.94 0.11
CA LEU A 130 6.97 19.98 -0.32
C LEU A 130 6.49 19.79 -1.77
N ILE A 131 7.38 19.37 -2.67
CA ILE A 131 6.99 19.11 -4.06
C ILE A 131 6.10 17.87 -4.13
N CYS A 132 6.45 16.83 -3.38
CA CYS A 132 5.72 15.57 -3.38
C CYS A 132 4.32 15.67 -2.76
N SER A 133 4.08 16.60 -1.82
CA SER A 133 2.76 16.77 -1.19
C SER A 133 1.66 17.18 -2.17
N ASN A 134 2.01 17.85 -3.27
CA ASN A 134 1.04 18.24 -4.31
C ASN A 134 0.55 17.05 -5.16
N LEU A 135 1.10 15.85 -4.95
CA LEU A 135 0.79 14.65 -5.73
C LEU A 135 -0.07 13.64 -4.94
N GLY A 136 -0.61 14.04 -3.77
CA GLY A 136 -1.37 13.15 -2.87
C GLY A 136 -2.57 12.47 -3.55
N SER A 137 -3.35 13.19 -4.35
CA SER A 137 -4.49 12.60 -5.07
C SER A 137 -4.07 11.45 -6.00
N ARG A 138 -2.91 11.58 -6.66
CA ARG A 138 -2.35 10.53 -7.52
C ARG A 138 -1.88 9.33 -6.70
N MET A 139 -1.35 9.56 -5.50
CA MET A 139 -0.94 8.50 -4.57
C MET A 139 -2.12 7.70 -4.06
N ASP A 140 -3.26 8.36 -3.80
CA ASP A 140 -4.49 7.67 -3.40
C ASP A 140 -5.06 6.83 -4.55
N SER A 141 -4.97 7.31 -5.79
CA SER A 141 -5.43 6.60 -6.99
C SER A 141 -4.61 5.34 -7.29
N GLU A 142 -3.28 5.43 -7.21
CA GLU A 142 -2.35 4.35 -7.56
C GLU A 142 -1.35 4.03 -6.42
N PRO A 143 -1.82 3.58 -5.25
CA PRO A 143 -0.98 3.50 -4.06
C PRO A 143 0.16 2.48 -4.19
N LYS A 144 -0.06 1.39 -4.95
CA LYS A 144 0.97 0.37 -5.20
C LYS A 144 2.12 0.91 -6.03
N SER A 145 1.80 1.55 -7.16
CA SER A 145 2.78 2.11 -8.09
C SER A 145 3.56 3.26 -7.43
N TRP A 146 2.88 4.10 -6.64
CA TRP A 146 3.53 5.16 -5.87
C TRP A 146 4.42 4.63 -4.73
N ARG A 147 4.08 3.49 -4.12
CA ARG A 147 4.99 2.83 -3.17
C ARG A 147 6.27 2.36 -3.86
N ILE A 148 6.15 1.66 -4.99
CA ILE A 148 7.32 1.22 -5.77
C ILE A 148 8.17 2.42 -6.18
N LEU A 149 7.54 3.48 -6.72
CA LEU A 149 8.25 4.70 -7.09
C LEU A 149 8.95 5.35 -5.88
N ALA A 150 8.34 5.35 -4.71
CA ALA A 150 8.95 5.87 -3.49
C ALA A 150 10.25 5.13 -3.16
N ASP A 151 10.22 3.81 -3.12
CA ASP A 151 11.39 2.99 -2.81
C ASP A 151 12.47 3.07 -3.89
N VAL A 152 12.09 3.19 -5.18
CA VAL A 152 13.04 3.47 -6.28
C VAL A 152 13.71 4.82 -6.09
N LEU A 153 12.95 5.88 -5.78
CA LEU A 153 13.53 7.21 -5.51
C LEU A 153 14.45 7.20 -4.27
N TYR A 154 14.09 6.43 -3.24
CA TYR A 154 14.92 6.27 -2.05
C TYR A 154 16.25 5.60 -2.38
N ASP A 155 16.22 4.54 -3.18
CA ASP A 155 17.41 3.81 -3.62
C ASP A 155 18.28 4.63 -4.56
N LEU A 156 17.69 5.39 -5.48
CA LEU A 156 18.43 6.35 -6.32
C LEU A 156 19.13 7.40 -5.46
N GLY A 157 18.42 7.96 -4.48
CA GLY A 157 19.01 8.94 -3.57
C GLY A 157 20.14 8.34 -2.73
N THR A 158 19.98 7.10 -2.27
CA THR A 158 21.03 6.34 -1.58
C THR A 158 22.21 6.03 -2.52
N GLY A 159 21.95 5.70 -3.78
CA GLY A 159 22.99 5.50 -4.79
C GLY A 159 23.84 6.74 -5.01
N LEU A 160 23.22 7.92 -5.12
CA LEU A 160 23.95 9.20 -5.24
C LEU A 160 24.85 9.46 -4.04
N GLU A 161 24.39 9.15 -2.83
CA GLU A 161 25.20 9.25 -1.62
C GLU A 161 26.37 8.24 -1.59
N VAL A 162 26.13 6.99 -2.00
CA VAL A 162 27.17 5.96 -2.12
C VAL A 162 28.23 6.33 -3.16
N LEU A 163 27.83 7.02 -4.24
CA LEU A 163 28.72 7.48 -5.31
C LEU A 163 29.47 8.78 -4.97
N SER A 164 29.02 9.54 -3.96
CA SER A 164 29.60 10.84 -3.60
C SER A 164 31.13 10.84 -3.36
N PRO A 165 31.77 9.78 -2.82
CA PRO A 165 33.24 9.73 -2.71
C PRO A 165 34.00 9.78 -4.03
N LEU A 166 33.37 9.39 -5.15
CA LEU A 166 34.01 9.41 -6.47
C LEU A 166 34.09 10.82 -7.06
N CYS A 167 33.20 11.70 -6.61
CA CYS A 167 33.09 13.08 -7.08
C CYS A 167 33.05 14.04 -5.88
N PRO A 168 34.12 14.13 -5.05
CA PRO A 168 34.11 14.94 -3.83
C PRO A 168 33.91 16.44 -4.09
N HIS A 169 34.25 16.90 -5.30
CA HIS A 169 34.02 18.27 -5.77
C HIS A 169 32.53 18.58 -6.05
N LEU A 170 31.70 17.55 -6.30
CA LEU A 170 30.24 17.65 -6.47
C LEU A 170 29.47 17.09 -5.26
N PHE A 171 30.11 17.03 -4.09
CA PHE A 171 29.52 16.41 -2.90
C PHE A 171 28.15 17.01 -2.56
N LEU A 172 28.03 18.34 -2.60
CA LEU A 172 26.81 19.03 -2.20
C LEU A 172 25.66 18.74 -3.18
N GLU A 173 25.96 18.70 -4.47
CA GLU A 173 25.02 18.38 -5.54
C GLU A 173 24.55 16.92 -5.44
N MET A 174 25.48 15.98 -5.31
CA MET A 174 25.17 14.55 -5.20
C MET A 174 24.38 14.25 -3.93
N ALA A 175 24.85 14.74 -2.78
CA ALA A 175 24.21 14.48 -1.50
C ALA A 175 22.89 15.26 -1.36
N GLY A 176 22.82 16.48 -1.88
CA GLY A 176 21.61 17.31 -1.89
C GLY A 176 20.52 16.74 -2.79
N LEU A 177 20.86 16.32 -4.02
CA LEU A 177 19.93 15.63 -4.92
C LEU A 177 19.50 14.27 -4.35
N GLY A 178 20.42 13.56 -3.68
CA GLY A 178 20.10 12.32 -2.99
C GLY A 178 19.07 12.51 -1.88
N ASN A 179 19.28 13.50 -1.02
CA ASN A 179 18.32 13.87 0.03
C ASN A 179 16.99 14.39 -0.53
N PHE A 180 17.01 15.15 -1.63
CA PHE A 180 15.81 15.58 -2.34
C PHE A 180 14.95 14.39 -2.76
N ALA A 181 15.56 13.40 -3.43
CA ALA A 181 14.88 12.19 -3.88
C ALA A 181 14.31 11.39 -2.69
N LYS A 182 15.11 11.23 -1.61
CA LYS A 182 14.65 10.60 -0.35
C LYS A 182 13.51 11.39 0.30
N GLY A 183 13.51 12.71 0.19
CA GLY A 183 12.43 13.58 0.67
C GLY A 183 11.10 13.27 -0.01
N MET A 184 11.10 13.16 -1.34
CA MET A 184 9.94 12.73 -2.11
C MET A 184 9.50 11.31 -1.74
N ALA A 185 10.45 10.37 -1.69
CA ALA A 185 10.20 8.99 -1.33
C ALA A 185 9.48 8.85 0.03
N VAL A 186 9.94 9.57 1.05
CA VAL A 186 9.33 9.51 2.38
C VAL A 186 7.86 9.95 2.37
N VAL A 187 7.51 10.98 1.60
CA VAL A 187 6.10 11.43 1.50
C VAL A 187 5.26 10.37 0.80
N ALA A 188 5.70 9.90 -0.37
CA ALA A 188 4.97 8.89 -1.14
C ALA A 188 4.80 7.57 -0.35
N ALA A 189 5.84 7.09 0.33
CA ALA A 189 5.76 5.89 1.15
C ALA A 189 4.79 6.04 2.34
N ARG A 190 4.72 7.23 2.95
CA ARG A 190 3.80 7.51 4.06
C ARG A 190 2.36 7.67 3.59
N ALA A 191 2.12 8.42 2.51
CA ALA A 191 0.79 8.66 1.97
C ALA A 191 0.10 7.36 1.53
N THR A 192 0.84 6.47 0.87
CA THR A 192 0.33 5.18 0.38
C THR A 192 0.10 4.14 1.49
N ARG A 193 0.55 4.41 2.73
CA ARG A 193 0.48 3.44 3.83
C ARG A 193 -0.94 3.12 4.24
N LEU A 194 -1.75 4.15 4.47
CA LEU A 194 -3.14 4.00 4.89
C LEU A 194 -3.99 3.18 3.90
N PRO A 195 -4.03 3.51 2.59
CA PRO A 195 -4.84 2.73 1.65
C PRO A 195 -4.38 1.27 1.55
N ILE A 196 -3.07 0.99 1.65
CA ILE A 196 -2.55 -0.39 1.64
C ILE A 196 -2.98 -1.16 2.89
N TYR A 197 -2.79 -0.63 4.10
CA TYR A 197 -3.21 -1.34 5.32
C TYR A 197 -4.73 -1.45 5.44
N SER A 198 -5.47 -0.43 5.01
CA SER A 198 -6.93 -0.48 4.95
C SER A 198 -7.43 -1.61 4.06
N SER A 199 -6.70 -1.96 3.00
CA SER A 199 -7.06 -3.10 2.14
C SER A 199 -6.90 -4.47 2.82
N PHE A 200 -6.11 -4.55 3.89
CA PHE A 200 -5.96 -5.78 4.68
C PHE A 200 -6.91 -5.85 5.88
N ALA A 201 -7.48 -4.71 6.29
CA ALA A 201 -8.38 -4.66 7.44
C ALA A 201 -9.73 -5.34 7.11
N LYS A 202 -10.19 -6.20 8.01
CA LYS A 202 -11.45 -6.95 7.85
C LYS A 202 -12.43 -6.69 9.00
N GLU A 203 -11.92 -6.54 10.22
CA GLU A 203 -12.74 -6.44 11.45
C GLU A 203 -12.56 -5.08 12.15
N GLY A 204 -12.30 -4.01 11.39
CA GLY A 204 -11.97 -2.70 11.97
C GLY A 204 -10.62 -2.69 12.71
N ASN A 205 -9.78 -3.69 12.48
CA ASN A 205 -8.47 -3.92 13.12
C ASN A 205 -7.33 -3.09 12.51
N LEU A 206 -7.63 -1.91 11.95
CA LEU A 206 -6.66 -1.09 11.22
C LEU A 206 -5.48 -0.67 12.12
N SER A 207 -5.75 -0.23 13.35
CA SER A 207 -4.68 0.18 14.27
C SER A 207 -3.75 -0.97 14.67
N ASP A 208 -4.28 -2.19 14.82
CA ASP A 208 -3.47 -3.37 15.14
C ASP A 208 -2.59 -3.74 13.95
N LEU A 209 -3.15 -3.74 12.73
CA LEU A 209 -2.40 -3.90 11.49
C LEU A 209 -1.22 -2.94 11.37
N PHE A 210 -1.44 -1.65 11.66
CA PHE A 210 -0.38 -0.65 11.69
C PHE A 210 0.69 -0.96 12.74
N ALA A 211 0.29 -1.23 13.99
CA ALA A 211 1.22 -1.49 15.08
C ALA A 211 2.09 -2.73 14.81
N LYS A 212 1.49 -3.81 14.31
CA LYS A 212 2.17 -5.07 13.99
C LYS A 212 3.09 -4.95 12.79
N GLY A 213 2.65 -4.24 11.74
CA GLY A 213 3.50 -3.99 10.60
C GLY A 213 4.68 -3.06 10.90
N GLU A 214 4.52 -2.05 11.76
CA GLU A 214 5.65 -1.24 12.27
C GLU A 214 6.61 -2.07 13.14
N ALA A 215 6.10 -3.01 13.94
CA ALA A 215 6.93 -3.90 14.75
C ALA A 215 7.81 -4.83 13.87
N ILE A 216 7.23 -5.44 12.84
CA ILE A 216 7.99 -6.23 11.84
C ILE A 216 9.03 -5.34 11.15
N SER A 217 8.62 -4.17 10.66
CA SER A 217 9.51 -3.23 9.97
C SER A 217 10.70 -2.85 10.85
N THR A 218 10.46 -2.55 12.13
CA THR A 218 11.48 -2.20 13.11
C THR A 218 12.46 -3.34 13.39
N LEU A 219 11.95 -4.56 13.62
CA LEU A 219 12.79 -5.74 13.89
C LEU A 219 13.78 -5.98 12.73
N PHE A 220 13.27 -6.02 11.50
CA PHE A 220 14.09 -6.32 10.33
C PHE A 220 15.00 -5.14 9.95
N ASN A 221 14.59 -3.90 10.22
CA ASN A 221 15.46 -2.74 10.10
C ASN A 221 16.68 -2.86 11.03
N VAL A 222 16.49 -3.23 12.31
CA VAL A 222 17.62 -3.43 13.25
C VAL A 222 18.55 -4.55 12.79
N MET A 223 18.00 -5.67 12.33
CA MET A 223 18.81 -6.77 11.76
C MET A 223 19.60 -6.32 10.53
N GLY A 224 18.96 -5.57 9.63
CA GLY A 224 19.57 -5.02 8.42
C GLY A 224 20.69 -4.03 8.74
N LEU A 225 20.53 -3.17 9.74
CA LEU A 225 21.60 -2.29 10.22
C LEU A 225 22.82 -3.09 10.71
N GLY A 226 22.60 -4.15 11.49
CA GLY A 226 23.69 -5.02 11.97
C GLY A 226 24.48 -5.66 10.82
N VAL A 227 23.78 -6.16 9.80
CA VAL A 227 24.40 -6.71 8.58
C VAL A 227 25.08 -5.62 7.76
N GLY A 228 24.47 -4.44 7.62
CA GLY A 228 25.06 -3.29 6.96
C GLY A 228 26.39 -2.86 7.58
N ILE A 229 26.48 -2.82 8.91
CA ILE A 229 27.72 -2.50 9.65
C ILE A 229 28.79 -3.56 9.39
N LYS A 230 28.42 -4.85 9.42
CA LYS A 230 29.34 -5.95 9.09
C LYS A 230 29.84 -5.85 7.64
N LEU A 231 28.98 -5.51 6.69
CA LEU A 231 29.36 -5.31 5.30
C LEU A 231 30.29 -4.10 5.15
N ALA A 232 29.93 -2.96 5.77
CA ALA A 232 30.69 -1.71 5.77
C ALA A 232 32.12 -1.86 6.30
N SER A 233 32.32 -2.73 7.30
CA SER A 233 33.62 -3.03 7.91
C SER A 233 34.42 -4.12 7.19
N THR A 234 33.82 -4.85 6.25
CA THR A 234 34.47 -5.94 5.52
C THR A 234 34.58 -5.62 4.03
N ILE A 235 33.72 -6.20 3.19
CA ILE A 235 33.76 -6.11 1.72
C ILE A 235 33.56 -4.65 1.26
N CYS A 236 32.66 -3.93 1.93
CA CYS A 236 32.33 -2.54 1.60
C CYS A 236 33.27 -1.52 2.25
N SER A 237 34.38 -1.94 2.86
CA SER A 237 35.43 -1.01 3.28
C SER A 237 36.02 -0.27 2.06
N SER A 238 36.18 -0.98 0.95
CA SER A 238 36.61 -0.42 -0.35
C SER A 238 35.45 0.19 -1.14
N THR A 239 35.74 1.21 -1.96
CA THR A 239 34.75 1.80 -2.88
C THR A 239 34.26 0.79 -3.91
N LYS A 240 35.14 -0.05 -4.45
CA LYS A 240 34.77 -1.13 -5.40
C LYS A 240 33.74 -2.09 -4.79
N GLY A 241 33.93 -2.48 -3.52
CA GLY A 241 32.98 -3.32 -2.81
C GLY A 241 31.61 -2.67 -2.66
N LYS A 242 31.55 -1.37 -2.32
CA LYS A 242 30.29 -0.60 -2.25
C LYS A 242 29.57 -0.56 -3.60
N LEU A 243 30.30 -0.38 -4.71
CA LEU A 243 29.74 -0.34 -6.06
C LEU A 243 29.17 -1.67 -6.55
N VAL A 244 29.56 -2.79 -5.93
CA VAL A 244 28.98 -4.11 -6.23
C VAL A 244 27.84 -4.43 -5.27
N VAL A 245 28.08 -4.31 -3.97
CA VAL A 245 27.10 -4.70 -2.94
C VAL A 245 25.91 -3.75 -2.89
N GLY A 246 26.12 -2.45 -3.09
CA GLY A 246 25.05 -1.44 -3.07
C GLY A 246 23.95 -1.72 -4.10
N PRO A 247 24.27 -1.85 -5.41
CA PRO A 247 23.29 -2.21 -6.42
C PRO A 247 22.63 -3.57 -6.18
N LEU A 248 23.34 -4.58 -5.67
CA LEU A 248 22.75 -5.87 -5.34
C LEU A 248 21.71 -5.76 -4.23
N LEU A 249 22.01 -5.02 -3.15
CA LEU A 249 21.06 -4.76 -2.07
C LEU A 249 19.85 -3.97 -2.57
N SER A 250 20.07 -2.97 -3.44
CA SER A 250 18.99 -2.20 -4.08
C SER A 250 18.10 -3.08 -4.97
N LEU A 251 18.67 -3.98 -5.77
CA LEU A 251 17.90 -4.91 -6.59
C LEU A 251 17.00 -5.82 -5.74
N VAL A 252 17.53 -6.37 -4.64
CA VAL A 252 16.74 -7.19 -3.71
C VAL A 252 15.67 -6.33 -3.02
N HIS A 253 16.00 -5.09 -2.64
CA HIS A 253 15.07 -4.15 -2.05
C HIS A 253 13.88 -3.87 -2.98
N ILE A 254 14.13 -3.42 -4.22
CA ILE A 254 13.08 -3.12 -5.19
C ILE A 254 12.28 -4.36 -5.56
N TYR A 255 12.91 -5.52 -5.75
CA TYR A 255 12.20 -6.79 -5.97
C TYR A 255 11.24 -7.09 -4.82
N SER A 256 11.69 -6.90 -3.57
CA SER A 256 10.85 -7.12 -2.40
C SER A 256 9.66 -6.16 -2.37
N VAL A 257 9.86 -4.88 -2.69
CA VAL A 257 8.76 -3.90 -2.76
C VAL A 257 7.73 -4.26 -3.83
N VAL A 258 8.18 -4.70 -5.02
CA VAL A 258 7.26 -5.12 -6.09
C VAL A 258 6.42 -6.31 -5.65
N GLU A 259 7.03 -7.32 -5.05
CA GLU A 259 6.30 -8.49 -4.57
C GLU A 259 5.41 -8.19 -3.35
N GLU A 260 5.85 -7.29 -2.45
CA GLU A 260 5.04 -6.74 -1.36
C GLU A 260 3.77 -6.10 -1.94
N MET A 261 3.90 -5.21 -2.92
CA MET A 261 2.76 -4.51 -3.53
C MET A 261 1.84 -5.43 -4.33
N ARG A 262 2.37 -6.45 -5.01
CA ARG A 262 1.58 -7.49 -5.68
C ARG A 262 0.68 -8.25 -4.71
N ALA A 263 1.10 -8.42 -3.46
CA ALA A 263 0.32 -9.14 -2.45
C ALA A 263 -0.82 -8.31 -1.82
N ALA A 264 -0.83 -6.98 -2.00
CA ALA A 264 -1.85 -6.10 -1.40
C ALA A 264 -3.18 -6.13 -2.17
N PRO A 265 -4.31 -6.52 -1.57
CA PRO A 265 -5.61 -6.61 -2.24
C PRO A 265 -6.37 -5.28 -2.20
N VAL A 266 -5.83 -4.21 -2.82
CA VAL A 266 -6.44 -2.87 -2.77
C VAL A 266 -7.83 -2.87 -3.41
N ASN A 267 -8.84 -2.52 -2.62
CA ASN A 267 -10.26 -2.75 -2.91
C ASN A 267 -11.06 -1.48 -3.26
N THR A 268 -10.40 -0.34 -3.44
CA THR A 268 -11.00 0.89 -4.01
C THR A 268 -11.14 0.82 -5.53
N LEU A 269 -11.88 1.74 -6.16
CA LEU A 269 -11.88 1.83 -7.62
C LEU A 269 -10.93 2.93 -8.09
N ASN A 270 -10.16 2.62 -9.13
CA ASN A 270 -9.34 3.56 -9.90
C ASN A 270 -9.49 3.23 -11.40
N PRO A 271 -8.94 4.04 -12.32
CA PRO A 271 -9.13 3.83 -13.75
C PRO A 271 -8.71 2.42 -14.21
N GLN A 272 -7.57 1.93 -13.72
CA GLN A 272 -7.03 0.62 -14.11
C GLN A 272 -7.89 -0.54 -13.60
N ARG A 273 -8.16 -0.58 -12.29
CA ARG A 273 -8.95 -1.64 -11.65
C ARG A 273 -10.38 -1.66 -12.16
N THR A 274 -10.99 -0.49 -12.37
CA THR A 274 -12.31 -0.39 -13.00
C THR A 274 -12.31 -0.96 -14.42
N ALA A 275 -11.32 -0.58 -15.24
CA ALA A 275 -11.21 -1.10 -16.60
C ALA A 275 -11.00 -2.63 -16.62
N MET A 276 -10.19 -3.18 -15.71
CA MET A 276 -9.99 -4.63 -15.59
C MET A 276 -11.27 -5.37 -15.18
N ILE A 277 -12.02 -4.84 -14.22
CA ILE A 277 -13.33 -5.39 -13.79
C ILE A 277 -14.31 -5.43 -14.96
N VAL A 278 -14.40 -4.33 -15.71
CA VAL A 278 -15.33 -4.19 -16.84
C VAL A 278 -14.93 -5.13 -17.96
N ALA A 279 -13.64 -5.23 -18.29
CA ALA A 279 -13.13 -6.17 -19.29
C ALA A 279 -13.42 -7.63 -18.91
N ASP A 280 -13.22 -8.02 -17.66
CA ASP A 280 -13.53 -9.38 -17.19
C ASP A 280 -15.02 -9.70 -17.33
N PHE A 281 -15.89 -8.75 -16.96
CA PHE A 281 -17.33 -8.92 -17.05
C PHE A 281 -17.80 -9.02 -18.49
N VAL A 282 -17.36 -8.11 -19.37
CA VAL A 282 -17.75 -8.13 -20.79
C VAL A 282 -17.30 -9.42 -21.49
N LYS A 283 -16.11 -9.94 -21.16
CA LYS A 283 -15.61 -11.18 -21.77
C LYS A 283 -16.19 -12.46 -21.22
N SER A 284 -16.43 -12.54 -19.91
CA SER A 284 -16.68 -13.81 -19.21
C SER A 284 -17.95 -13.84 -18.38
N GLY A 285 -18.64 -12.70 -18.23
CA GLY A 285 -19.76 -12.53 -17.30
C GLY A 285 -19.37 -12.63 -15.83
N LYS A 286 -18.07 -12.70 -15.51
CA LYS A 286 -17.55 -12.85 -14.14
C LYS A 286 -16.81 -11.60 -13.71
N ILE A 287 -16.82 -11.35 -12.41
CA ILE A 287 -16.16 -10.21 -11.76
C ILE A 287 -15.04 -10.75 -10.87
N ALA A 288 -13.83 -10.22 -10.96
CA ALA A 288 -12.73 -10.59 -10.07
C ALA A 288 -12.89 -9.96 -8.68
N SER A 289 -12.45 -10.66 -7.62
CA SER A 289 -12.29 -10.03 -6.30
C SER A 289 -11.00 -9.18 -6.26
N PRO A 290 -10.84 -8.25 -5.29
CA PRO A 290 -9.58 -7.55 -5.10
C PRO A 290 -8.39 -8.50 -4.89
N ALA A 291 -8.65 -9.66 -4.26
CA ALA A 291 -7.65 -10.70 -4.03
C ALA A 291 -7.20 -11.40 -5.33
N ASP A 292 -8.11 -11.62 -6.27
CA ASP A 292 -7.78 -12.23 -7.56
C ASP A 292 -7.13 -11.23 -8.52
N LEU A 293 -7.60 -9.97 -8.48
CA LEU A 293 -7.18 -8.92 -9.39
C LEU A 293 -5.77 -8.39 -9.09
N ARG A 294 -5.32 -8.46 -7.83
CA ARG A 294 -4.07 -7.83 -7.34
C ARG A 294 -2.80 -8.18 -8.11
N TYR A 295 -2.72 -9.37 -8.71
CA TYR A 295 -1.54 -9.84 -9.45
C TYR A 295 -1.56 -9.47 -10.94
N ARG A 296 -2.70 -9.00 -11.45
CA ARG A 296 -2.89 -8.63 -12.85
C ARG A 296 -2.70 -7.13 -13.11
N GLU A 297 -2.62 -6.32 -12.04
CA GLU A 297 -2.35 -4.89 -12.13
C GLU A 297 -0.94 -4.65 -12.71
N ASP A 298 -0.86 -3.71 -13.66
CA ASP A 298 0.40 -3.15 -14.13
C ASP A 298 0.88 -2.08 -13.15
N LEU A 299 1.89 -2.42 -12.36
CA LEU A 299 2.44 -1.56 -11.31
C LEU A 299 3.47 -0.54 -11.83
N LEU A 300 3.96 -0.70 -13.07
CA LEU A 300 4.95 0.19 -13.66
C LEU A 300 4.29 1.25 -14.54
N PHE A 301 3.24 0.87 -15.27
CA PHE A 301 2.53 1.72 -16.21
C PHE A 301 1.00 1.67 -15.97
N PRO A 302 0.50 2.19 -14.83
CA PRO A 302 -0.92 2.12 -14.47
C PRO A 302 -1.84 2.89 -15.42
N GLY A 303 -1.30 3.84 -16.20
CA GLY A 303 -2.05 4.64 -17.18
C GLY A 303 -2.38 3.91 -18.48
N ARG A 304 -2.07 2.62 -18.62
CA ARG A 304 -2.35 1.86 -19.84
C ARG A 304 -3.86 1.63 -19.99
N VAL A 305 -4.38 2.10 -21.11
CA VAL A 305 -5.80 1.94 -21.46
C VAL A 305 -6.07 0.48 -21.85
N ILE A 306 -7.23 -0.05 -21.43
CA ILE A 306 -7.64 -1.44 -21.70
C ILE A 306 -8.69 -1.45 -22.81
N GLU A 307 -8.36 -2.09 -23.93
CA GLU A 307 -9.21 -2.12 -25.13
C GLU A 307 -10.55 -2.81 -24.90
N ASP A 308 -10.54 -3.90 -24.14
CA ASP A 308 -11.75 -4.66 -23.81
C ASP A 308 -12.68 -3.93 -22.84
N ALA A 309 -12.24 -2.80 -22.28
CA ALA A 309 -13.00 -1.95 -21.38
C ALA A 309 -13.43 -0.63 -22.06
N GLY A 310 -13.50 -0.60 -23.39
CA GLY A 310 -13.96 0.58 -24.16
C GLY A 310 -12.92 1.69 -24.30
N CYS A 311 -11.65 1.42 -23.98
CA CYS A 311 -10.57 2.40 -24.03
C CYS A 311 -10.84 3.74 -23.31
N VAL A 312 -11.46 3.69 -22.13
CA VAL A 312 -11.87 4.91 -21.42
C VAL A 312 -10.66 5.66 -20.84
N THR A 313 -10.57 6.95 -21.15
CA THR A 313 -9.65 7.89 -20.49
C THR A 313 -10.41 8.88 -19.62
N ILE A 314 -9.93 9.07 -18.38
CA ILE A 314 -10.51 9.98 -17.39
C ILE A 314 -9.50 11.07 -17.00
N GLY A 315 -10.01 12.14 -16.38
CA GLY A 315 -9.16 13.18 -15.80
C GLY A 315 -8.72 14.26 -16.79
N LYS A 316 -9.32 14.30 -17.98
CA LYS A 316 -9.17 15.43 -18.91
C LYS A 316 -10.11 16.57 -18.52
N ALA A 317 -9.67 17.81 -18.70
CA ALA A 317 -10.49 18.99 -18.44
C ALA A 317 -11.67 19.07 -19.42
N LEU A 318 -12.85 19.48 -18.93
CA LEU A 318 -14.10 19.52 -19.71
C LEU A 318 -13.96 20.25 -21.05
N HIS A 319 -13.37 21.45 -21.03
CA HIS A 319 -13.16 22.27 -22.22
C HIS A 319 -12.25 21.63 -23.29
N LYS A 320 -11.47 20.60 -22.94
CA LYS A 320 -10.61 19.87 -23.89
C LYS A 320 -11.34 18.70 -24.55
N VAL A 321 -12.37 18.17 -23.89
CA VAL A 321 -13.09 16.96 -24.33
C VAL A 321 -14.39 17.32 -25.02
N VAL A 322 -15.17 18.23 -24.43
CA VAL A 322 -16.53 18.55 -24.87
C VAL A 322 -16.58 19.97 -25.41
N LYS A 323 -17.01 20.11 -26.66
CA LYS A 323 -17.33 21.43 -27.23
C LYS A 323 -18.62 21.95 -26.59
N PRO A 324 -18.75 23.27 -26.32
CA PRO A 324 -19.96 23.85 -25.72
C PRO A 324 -21.26 23.47 -26.44
N SER A 325 -21.22 23.36 -27.78
CA SER A 325 -22.38 22.98 -28.59
C SER A 325 -22.87 21.54 -28.36
N LYS A 326 -21.99 20.62 -27.96
CA LYS A 326 -22.32 19.20 -27.69
C LYS A 326 -22.61 18.92 -26.22
N PHE A 327 -22.43 19.91 -25.35
CA PHE A 327 -22.57 19.73 -23.91
C PHE A 327 -24.02 19.35 -23.53
N HIS A 328 -25.00 20.11 -24.05
CA HIS A 328 -26.42 19.85 -23.79
C HIS A 328 -26.86 18.50 -24.36
N GLU A 329 -26.41 18.15 -25.57
CA GLU A 329 -26.69 16.86 -26.21
C GLU A 329 -26.20 15.67 -25.37
N LEU A 330 -24.95 15.72 -24.90
CA LEU A 330 -24.38 14.67 -24.03
C LEU A 330 -25.10 14.58 -22.67
N ARG A 331 -25.57 15.72 -22.14
CA ARG A 331 -26.34 15.77 -20.89
C ARG A 331 -27.72 15.16 -21.04
N GLU A 332 -28.40 15.45 -22.14
CA GLU A 332 -29.73 14.91 -22.46
C GLU A 332 -29.69 13.40 -22.74
N MET A 333 -28.57 12.89 -23.25
CA MET A 333 -28.38 11.46 -23.48
C MET A 333 -28.29 10.65 -22.18
N PHE A 334 -27.79 11.26 -21.09
CA PHE A 334 -27.64 10.61 -19.78
C PHE A 334 -28.21 11.49 -18.65
N PRO A 335 -29.53 11.72 -18.60
CA PRO A 335 -30.11 12.74 -17.72
C PRO A 335 -29.98 12.42 -16.22
N ASN A 336 -29.87 11.14 -15.86
CA ASN A 336 -29.77 10.67 -14.47
C ASN A 336 -28.33 10.37 -14.02
N GLU A 337 -27.34 10.53 -14.91
CA GLU A 337 -25.97 10.11 -14.66
C GLU A 337 -25.09 11.30 -14.27
N LYS A 338 -24.16 11.07 -13.35
CA LYS A 338 -23.24 12.10 -12.83
C LYS A 338 -21.92 12.17 -13.62
N PHE A 339 -21.97 11.86 -14.90
CA PHE A 339 -20.82 11.88 -15.78
C PHE A 339 -21.21 12.29 -17.20
N LEU A 340 -20.21 12.73 -17.97
CA LEU A 340 -20.31 12.94 -19.40
C LEU A 340 -19.40 11.92 -20.09
N LEU A 341 -19.92 11.28 -21.12
CA LEU A 341 -19.19 10.30 -21.93
C LEU A 341 -19.14 10.76 -23.38
N SER A 342 -17.94 10.97 -23.90
CA SER A 342 -17.71 11.33 -25.30
C SER A 342 -16.99 10.19 -26.01
N LEU A 343 -17.65 9.55 -26.98
CA LEU A 343 -17.01 8.52 -27.80
C LEU A 343 -16.07 9.15 -28.84
N VAL A 344 -14.83 8.69 -28.85
CA VAL A 344 -13.76 9.09 -29.78
C VAL A 344 -13.47 7.93 -30.73
N SER A 345 -12.81 8.18 -31.86
CA SER A 345 -12.49 7.15 -32.86
C SER A 345 -11.76 5.91 -32.34
N LYS A 346 -11.07 6.01 -31.19
CA LYS A 346 -10.34 4.91 -30.55
C LYS A 346 -10.56 4.87 -29.03
N GLY A 347 -11.81 4.97 -28.58
CA GLY A 347 -12.18 4.83 -27.18
C GLY A 347 -13.20 5.85 -26.71
N ALA A 348 -13.18 6.17 -25.42
CA ALA A 348 -14.09 7.14 -24.84
C ALA A 348 -13.39 8.07 -23.85
N ASP A 349 -13.77 9.34 -23.86
CA ASP A 349 -13.38 10.29 -22.82
C ASP A 349 -14.53 10.44 -21.82
N MET A 350 -14.24 10.17 -20.56
CA MET A 350 -15.21 10.29 -19.47
C MET A 350 -14.81 11.38 -18.49
N ILE A 351 -15.78 12.22 -18.14
CA ILE A 351 -15.61 13.30 -17.17
C ILE A 351 -16.68 13.15 -16.09
N LEU A 352 -16.24 13.14 -14.84
CA LEU A 352 -17.11 12.98 -13.68
C LEU A 352 -17.54 14.32 -13.09
N GLU A 353 -18.76 14.38 -12.57
CA GLU A 353 -19.19 15.47 -11.69
C GLU A 353 -18.47 15.42 -10.33
N HIS A 354 -18.42 16.55 -9.64
CA HIS A 354 -17.82 16.64 -8.29
C HIS A 354 -18.44 15.66 -7.29
N ASN A 355 -19.76 15.42 -7.38
CA ASN A 355 -20.50 14.52 -6.49
C ASN A 355 -20.64 13.08 -7.03
N ALA A 356 -19.92 12.73 -8.11
CA ALA A 356 -19.94 11.41 -8.70
C ALA A 356 -19.24 10.38 -7.79
N SER A 357 -19.90 9.26 -7.58
CA SER A 357 -19.42 8.08 -6.86
C SER A 357 -18.64 7.14 -7.79
N GLY A 358 -18.10 6.04 -7.23
CA GLY A 358 -17.53 4.99 -8.06
C GLY A 358 -18.55 4.15 -8.83
N GLU A 359 -19.81 4.15 -8.39
CA GLU A 359 -20.90 3.52 -9.11
C GLU A 359 -21.18 4.29 -10.41
N ASP A 360 -21.19 5.63 -10.35
CA ASP A 360 -21.34 6.49 -11.53
C ASP A 360 -20.19 6.27 -12.53
N ALA A 361 -18.95 6.18 -12.04
CA ALA A 361 -17.80 5.88 -12.88
C ALA A 361 -17.93 4.50 -13.54
N LEU A 362 -18.30 3.46 -12.78
CA LEU A 362 -18.51 2.10 -13.31
C LEU A 362 -19.58 2.08 -14.42
N ARG A 363 -20.70 2.78 -14.23
CA ARG A 363 -21.76 2.90 -15.26
C ARG A 363 -21.19 3.43 -16.56
N GLY A 364 -20.47 4.55 -16.52
CA GLY A 364 -19.87 5.15 -17.71
C GLY A 364 -18.87 4.22 -18.40
N TRP A 365 -18.07 3.46 -17.63
CA TRP A 365 -17.19 2.43 -18.18
C TRP A 365 -17.94 1.28 -18.86
N PHE A 366 -19.02 0.79 -18.26
CA PHE A 366 -19.83 -0.27 -18.86
C PHE A 366 -20.53 0.19 -20.15
N ILE A 367 -21.04 1.43 -20.19
CA ILE A 367 -21.60 2.01 -21.42
C ILE A 367 -20.52 2.06 -22.50
N ALA A 368 -19.33 2.57 -22.18
CA ALA A 368 -18.24 2.67 -23.15
C ALA A 368 -17.80 1.30 -23.67
N ALA A 369 -17.69 0.30 -22.80
CA ALA A 369 -17.32 -1.06 -23.18
C ALA A 369 -18.41 -1.74 -24.04
N CYS A 370 -19.69 -1.60 -23.68
CA CYS A 370 -20.80 -2.12 -24.48
C CYS A 370 -20.89 -1.43 -25.85
N ALA A 371 -20.71 -0.11 -25.90
CA ALA A 371 -20.70 0.65 -27.14
C ALA A 371 -19.53 0.21 -28.05
N ALA A 372 -18.34 0.00 -27.50
CA ALA A 372 -17.19 -0.49 -28.26
C ALA A 372 -17.39 -1.91 -28.80
N ASP A 373 -18.09 -2.78 -28.07
CA ASP A 373 -18.46 -4.12 -28.53
C ASP A 373 -19.48 -4.06 -29.68
N MET A 374 -20.50 -3.20 -29.56
CA MET A 374 -21.52 -2.97 -30.58
C MET A 374 -20.97 -2.30 -31.86
N GLU A 375 -20.02 -1.36 -31.73
CA GLU A 375 -19.34 -0.76 -32.88
C GLU A 375 -18.54 -1.83 -33.65
N LYS A 376 -17.90 -2.78 -32.96
CA LYS A 376 -17.19 -3.90 -33.59
C LYS A 376 -18.13 -4.85 -34.33
N SER A 377 -19.38 -5.03 -33.86
CA SER A 377 -20.39 -5.84 -34.55
C SER A 377 -21.07 -5.14 -35.73
N GLY A 378 -20.68 -3.90 -36.06
CA GLY A 378 -21.22 -3.15 -37.20
C GLY A 378 -22.57 -2.48 -36.93
N SER A 379 -22.90 -2.24 -35.66
CA SER A 379 -24.20 -1.68 -35.26
C SER A 379 -24.27 -0.17 -35.57
N GLY A 380 -25.08 0.22 -36.55
CA GLY A 380 -25.76 1.54 -36.69
C GLY A 380 -24.98 2.86 -36.47
N PRO A 381 -25.71 4.00 -36.42
CA PRO A 381 -25.16 5.30 -36.04
C PRO A 381 -24.72 5.32 -34.57
N ARG A 382 -23.65 6.08 -34.25
CA ARG A 382 -23.06 6.13 -32.90
C ARG A 382 -24.04 6.48 -31.78
N GLU A 383 -24.95 7.42 -32.01
CA GLU A 383 -25.94 7.83 -31.01
C GLU A 383 -26.89 6.67 -30.65
N THR A 384 -27.29 5.88 -31.65
CA THR A 384 -28.13 4.69 -31.44
C THR A 384 -27.37 3.64 -30.65
N VAL A 385 -26.11 3.40 -30.98
CA VAL A 385 -25.24 2.46 -30.25
C VAL A 385 -25.07 2.85 -28.79
N VAL A 386 -24.82 4.12 -28.51
CA VAL A 386 -24.67 4.61 -27.13
C VAL A 386 -25.97 4.44 -26.34
N ARG A 387 -27.12 4.70 -26.97
CA ARG A 387 -28.42 4.55 -26.33
C ARG A 387 -28.75 3.08 -26.05
N GLU A 388 -28.46 2.17 -26.97
CA GLU A 388 -28.60 0.72 -26.76
C GLU A 388 -27.65 0.20 -25.68
N ALA A 389 -26.40 0.67 -25.69
CA ALA A 389 -25.42 0.35 -24.64
C ALA A 389 -25.88 0.82 -23.26
N TYR A 390 -26.50 2.01 -23.18
CA TYR A 390 -27.07 2.54 -21.94
C TYR A 390 -28.24 1.69 -21.42
N LEU A 391 -29.15 1.25 -22.29
CA LEU A 391 -30.25 0.35 -21.90
C LEU A 391 -29.71 -0.99 -21.40
N LYS A 392 -28.81 -1.62 -22.17
CA LYS A 392 -28.17 -2.88 -21.81
C LYS A 392 -27.46 -2.79 -20.47
N MET A 393 -26.72 -1.70 -20.22
CA MET A 393 -26.04 -1.44 -18.95
C MET A 393 -27.04 -1.40 -17.78
N ASN A 394 -28.15 -0.66 -17.93
CA ASN A 394 -29.15 -0.55 -16.87
C ASN A 394 -29.78 -1.91 -16.49
N ASP A 395 -29.90 -2.84 -17.44
CA ASP A 395 -30.47 -4.16 -17.18
C ASP A 395 -29.58 -5.02 -16.26
N PHE A 396 -28.26 -5.05 -16.48
CA PHE A 396 -27.35 -5.91 -15.72
C PHE A 396 -26.66 -5.21 -14.53
N PHE A 397 -26.59 -3.87 -14.52
CA PHE A 397 -25.80 -3.13 -13.54
C PHE A 397 -26.18 -3.40 -12.08
N PRO A 398 -27.47 -3.52 -11.68
CA PRO A 398 -27.82 -3.84 -10.29
C PRO A 398 -27.24 -5.17 -9.80
N ALA A 399 -27.24 -6.19 -10.65
CA ALA A 399 -26.67 -7.51 -10.32
C ALA A 399 -25.14 -7.44 -10.20
N VAL A 400 -24.49 -6.74 -11.14
CA VAL A 400 -23.03 -6.49 -11.12
C VAL A 400 -22.61 -5.73 -9.87
N LEU A 401 -23.36 -4.70 -9.50
CA LEU A 401 -23.08 -3.87 -8.32
C LEU A 401 -23.20 -4.68 -7.02
N ALA A 402 -24.25 -5.50 -6.90
CA ALA A 402 -24.42 -6.39 -5.75
C ALA A 402 -23.25 -7.39 -5.64
N GLU A 403 -22.82 -7.96 -6.77
CA GLU A 403 -21.69 -8.89 -6.82
C GLU A 403 -20.35 -8.21 -6.47
N LEU A 404 -20.11 -6.99 -6.94
CA LEU A 404 -18.92 -6.20 -6.57
C LEU A 404 -18.84 -5.97 -5.06
N LYS A 405 -19.95 -5.52 -4.46
CA LYS A 405 -20.04 -5.31 -3.01
C LYS A 405 -19.82 -6.61 -2.24
N ARG A 406 -20.42 -7.71 -2.69
CA ARG A 406 -20.24 -9.05 -2.09
C ARG A 406 -18.78 -9.54 -2.15
N LYS A 407 -18.06 -9.19 -3.22
CA LYS A 407 -16.62 -9.50 -3.38
C LYS A 407 -15.68 -8.53 -2.64
N GLY A 408 -16.22 -7.54 -1.93
CA GLY A 408 -15.46 -6.64 -1.06
C GLY A 408 -14.92 -5.37 -1.74
N TRP A 409 -15.44 -4.99 -2.91
CA TRP A 409 -15.10 -3.72 -3.56
C TRP A 409 -15.82 -2.53 -2.90
N HIS A 410 -15.09 -1.43 -2.66
CA HIS A 410 -15.66 -0.15 -2.26
C HIS A 410 -16.14 0.62 -3.50
N THR A 411 -17.41 0.44 -3.85
CA THR A 411 -18.02 1.05 -5.05
C THR A 411 -18.47 2.49 -4.82
N ASP A 412 -18.57 2.94 -3.58
CA ASP A 412 -18.94 4.32 -3.21
C ASP A 412 -17.88 5.34 -3.63
N ARG A 413 -16.61 4.92 -3.78
CA ARG A 413 -15.47 5.81 -4.04
C ARG A 413 -14.78 5.47 -5.35
N PHE A 414 -14.41 6.52 -6.08
CA PHE A 414 -13.55 6.41 -7.26
C PHE A 414 -12.40 7.41 -7.18
N LEU A 415 -11.19 6.89 -7.26
CA LEU A 415 -9.96 7.65 -7.11
C LEU A 415 -9.37 7.89 -8.50
N ASP A 416 -9.78 9.00 -9.14
CA ASP A 416 -9.34 9.39 -10.49
C ASP A 416 -7.91 9.96 -10.56
N GLY A 417 -7.32 10.33 -9.41
CA GLY A 417 -5.96 10.85 -9.26
C GLY A 417 -5.69 12.25 -9.81
N THR A 418 -6.57 12.78 -10.66
CA THR A 418 -6.35 14.05 -11.36
C THR A 418 -7.11 15.22 -10.74
N GLY A 419 -8.22 14.94 -10.05
CA GLY A 419 -9.09 15.97 -9.47
C GLY A 419 -9.84 16.81 -10.51
N ASN A 420 -9.74 16.48 -11.80
CA ASN A 420 -10.43 17.19 -12.89
C ASN A 420 -11.87 16.70 -12.98
N ARG A 421 -12.73 17.26 -12.13
CA ARG A 421 -14.18 17.06 -12.14
C ARG A 421 -14.88 18.34 -12.54
N PHE A 422 -16.10 18.25 -13.06
CA PHE A 422 -16.92 19.43 -13.37
C PHE A 422 -18.06 19.59 -12.36
N ALA A 423 -18.60 20.80 -12.26
CA ALA A 423 -19.82 21.09 -11.53
C ALA A 423 -20.71 21.90 -12.47
N CYS A 424 -22.01 21.63 -12.44
CA CYS A 424 -23.02 22.35 -13.20
C CYS A 424 -23.69 23.40 -12.33
#